data_AF-A0A840YNS9-F1
#
_entry.id   AF-A0A840YNS9-F1
#
_cell.length_a   1.000
_cell.length_b   1.000
_cell.length_c   1.000
_cell.angle_alpha   90.00
_cell.angle_beta   90.00
_cell.angle_gamma   90.00
#
_symmetry.space_group_name_H-M   'P 1'
#
loop_
_entity.id
_entity.type
_entity.pdbx_description
1 polymer ?
#
loop_
_entity_poly.entity_id
_entity_poly.type
_entity_poly.pdbx_seq_one_letter_code
_entity_poly.pdbx_strand_id
1 'polypeptide(L)'
;MTHAALLLLLCANCAAPAAGLDPQRLVRPLPRQVQRFITRRNGCDHFRGEEPYDADRNAEISRQLTRLCTGTDAELARLKRRHAHNPAVQRALAGYELQAE
;
A
#
# COMPACT_ATOMS: atom_id res chain seq x y z
N MET A 1 -34.14 12.72 -67.46
CA MET A 1 -32.72 12.53 -67.08
C MET A 1 -32.51 13.38 -65.83
N THR A 2 -32.86 12.83 -64.65
CA THR A 2 -31.90 12.30 -63.64
C THR A 2 -30.97 13.43 -63.18
N HIS A 3 -31.04 13.92 -61.94
CA HIS A 3 -30.36 13.31 -60.78
C HIS A 3 -31.07 13.76 -59.48
N ALA A 4 -31.66 12.83 -58.74
CA ALA A 4 -31.05 12.19 -57.56
C ALA A 4 -31.02 13.13 -56.34
N ALA A 5 -32.11 13.10 -55.57
CA ALA A 5 -32.17 13.64 -54.23
C ALA A 5 -31.13 12.91 -53.34
N LEU A 6 -30.12 13.65 -52.92
CA LEU A 6 -29.09 13.18 -52.00
C LEU A 6 -29.68 13.15 -50.58
N LEU A 7 -30.38 12.06 -50.26
CA LEU A 7 -30.76 11.71 -48.89
C LEU A 7 -29.49 11.35 -48.11
N LEU A 8 -28.95 12.30 -47.37
CA LEU A 8 -27.90 12.08 -46.37
C LEU A 8 -28.49 11.19 -45.25
N LEU A 9 -28.15 9.90 -45.32
CA LEU A 9 -28.40 8.88 -44.29
C LEU A 9 -27.69 9.27 -42.99
N LEU A 10 -28.45 9.84 -42.04
CA LEU A 10 -28.08 9.90 -40.63
C LEU A 10 -28.33 8.54 -40.00
N CYS A 11 -27.31 7.67 -40.01
CA CYS A 11 -27.35 6.41 -39.29
C CYS A 11 -26.32 6.40 -38.16
N ALA A 12 -26.86 6.42 -36.95
CA ALA A 12 -26.32 5.79 -35.74
C ALA A 12 -24.95 6.29 -35.26
N ASN A 13 -24.96 7.42 -34.55
CA ASN A 13 -23.98 7.65 -33.50
C ASN A 13 -24.31 6.68 -32.33
N CYS A 14 -23.79 5.46 -32.39
CA CYS A 14 -23.73 4.57 -31.25
C CYS A 14 -22.76 5.19 -30.24
N ALA A 15 -23.25 6.15 -29.45
CA ALA A 15 -22.57 6.57 -28.24
C ALA A 15 -22.60 5.37 -27.29
N ALA A 16 -21.51 4.59 -27.30
CA ALA A 16 -21.24 3.64 -26.22
C ALA A 16 -21.37 4.41 -24.89
N PRO A 17 -21.96 3.82 -23.84
CA PRO A 17 -21.81 4.40 -22.52
C PRO A 17 -20.31 4.51 -22.28
N ALA A 18 -19.84 5.71 -21.94
CA ALA A 18 -18.49 5.89 -21.43
C ALA A 18 -18.36 4.88 -20.28
N ALA A 19 -17.58 3.82 -20.53
CA ALA A 19 -17.10 2.94 -19.48
C ALA A 19 -16.60 3.87 -18.37
N GLY A 20 -17.16 3.68 -17.17
CA GLY A 20 -17.19 4.66 -16.11
C GLY A 20 -15.83 5.30 -15.86
N LEU A 21 -15.87 6.54 -15.39
CA LEU A 21 -14.73 7.19 -14.77
C LEU A 21 -13.90 6.14 -14.00
N ASP A 22 -12.64 5.95 -14.36
CA ASP A 22 -11.62 5.38 -13.47
C ASP A 22 -10.75 6.55 -12.96
N PRO A 23 -11.20 7.28 -11.93
CA PRO A 23 -10.46 8.39 -11.39
C PRO A 23 -9.62 7.87 -10.24
N GLN A 24 -8.62 7.00 -10.48
CA GLN A 24 -7.67 6.51 -9.46
C GLN A 24 -8.27 6.47 -8.06
N ARG A 25 -9.32 5.65 -7.85
CA ARG A 25 -9.95 5.31 -6.56
C ARG A 25 -9.35 6.13 -5.41
N LEU A 26 -9.85 7.35 -5.14
CA LEU A 26 -9.25 8.30 -4.18
C LEU A 26 -8.63 7.58 -2.97
N VAL A 27 -7.34 7.24 -3.04
CA VAL A 27 -6.68 6.46 -2.00
C VAL A 27 -6.40 7.46 -0.92
N ARG A 28 -7.35 7.58 0.02
CA ARG A 28 -7.07 8.35 1.23
C ARG A 28 -5.81 7.76 1.85
N PRO A 29 -4.76 8.57 2.09
CA PRO A 29 -3.54 8.07 2.66
C PRO A 29 -3.85 7.38 3.99
N LEU A 30 -3.09 6.31 4.28
CA LEU A 30 -3.23 5.59 5.54
C LEU A 30 -3.07 6.56 6.72
N PRO A 31 -3.65 6.27 7.90
CA PRO A 31 -3.40 7.08 9.09
C PRO A 31 -1.89 7.26 9.33
N ARG A 32 -1.44 8.46 9.73
CA ARG A 32 -0.01 8.77 9.92
C ARG A 32 0.70 7.76 10.82
N GLN A 33 0.04 7.28 11.87
CA GLN A 33 0.58 6.25 12.77
C GLN A 33 0.83 4.90 12.07
N VAL A 34 -0.01 4.53 11.09
CA VAL A 34 0.16 3.31 10.30
C VAL A 34 1.32 3.48 9.33
N GLN A 35 1.44 4.63 8.67
CA GLN A 35 2.57 4.94 7.79
C GLN A 35 3.90 4.89 8.56
N ARG A 36 3.98 5.54 9.74
CA ARG A 36 5.18 5.51 10.58
C ARG A 36 5.55 4.10 11.02
N PHE A 37 4.56 3.29 11.40
CA PHE A 37 4.80 1.89 11.74
C PHE A 37 5.39 1.12 10.55
N ILE A 38 4.78 1.23 9.36
CA ILE A 38 5.25 0.57 8.14
C ILE A 38 6.71 0.94 7.85
N THR A 39 7.04 2.23 7.86
CA THR A 39 8.43 2.68 7.62
C THR A 39 9.39 2.10 8.64
N ARG A 40 9.03 2.13 9.93
CA ARG A 40 9.87 1.61 11.00
C ARG A 40 10.06 0.10 10.92
N ARG A 41 8.96 -0.65 10.74
CA ARG A 41 8.98 -2.12 10.70
C ARG A 41 9.70 -2.64 9.46
N ASN A 42 9.54 -1.98 8.30
CA ASN A 42 10.35 -2.31 7.11
C ASN A 42 11.85 -2.14 7.36
N GLY A 43 12.25 -1.09 8.09
CA GLY A 43 13.64 -0.92 8.50
C GLY A 43 14.12 -2.04 9.44
N CYS A 44 13.30 -2.43 10.41
CA CYS A 44 13.59 -3.59 11.27
C CYS A 44 13.75 -4.87 10.45
N ASP A 45 12.79 -5.19 9.58
CA ASP A 45 12.78 -6.42 8.79
C ASP A 45 13.95 -6.45 7.78
N HIS A 46 14.37 -5.28 7.28
CA HIS A 46 15.60 -5.15 6.49
C HIS A 46 16.83 -5.63 7.28
N PHE A 47 17.06 -5.09 8.48
CA PHE A 47 18.21 -5.49 9.31
C PHE A 47 18.13 -6.91 9.86
N ARG A 48 16.92 -7.46 10.06
CA ARG A 48 16.74 -8.88 10.46
C ARG A 48 17.22 -9.87 9.41
N GLY A 49 17.19 -9.47 8.14
CA GLY A 49 17.64 -10.30 7.02
C GLY A 49 19.11 -10.15 6.68
N GLU A 50 19.87 -9.37 7.45
CA GLU A 50 21.29 -9.14 7.18
C GLU A 50 22.20 -10.03 8.03
N GLU A 51 23.25 -10.53 7.40
CA GLU A 51 24.36 -11.21 8.06
C GLU A 51 25.56 -10.27 8.20
N PRO A 52 26.23 -10.22 9.37
CA PRO A 52 27.41 -9.40 9.54
C PRO A 52 28.61 -9.98 8.78
N TYR A 53 29.28 -9.16 7.97
CA TYR A 53 30.53 -9.53 7.32
C TYR A 53 31.78 -9.06 8.10
N ASP A 54 31.61 -8.13 9.04
CA ASP A 54 32.64 -7.67 9.97
C ASP A 54 32.04 -7.18 11.30
N ALA A 55 32.93 -6.78 12.22
CA ALA A 55 32.53 -6.33 13.56
C ALA A 55 31.77 -5.00 13.54
N ASP A 56 32.11 -4.08 12.65
CA ASP A 56 31.46 -2.77 12.55
C ASP A 56 30.03 -2.91 12.05
N ARG A 57 29.83 -3.75 11.03
CA ARG A 57 28.50 -4.09 10.51
C ARG A 57 27.67 -4.83 11.56
N ASN A 58 28.26 -5.78 12.28
CA ASN A 58 27.56 -6.46 13.37
C ASN A 58 27.06 -5.48 14.45
N ALA A 59 27.91 -4.52 14.83
CA ALA A 59 27.54 -3.50 15.79
C ALA A 59 26.44 -2.58 15.24
N GLU A 60 26.47 -2.24 13.95
CA GLU A 60 25.40 -1.48 13.30
C GLU A 60 24.07 -2.23 13.30
N ILE A 61 24.05 -3.46 12.79
CA ILE A 61 22.85 -4.32 12.75
C ILE A 61 22.24 -4.39 14.15
N SER A 62 23.05 -4.70 15.18
CA SER A 62 22.59 -4.79 16.57
C SER A 62 21.94 -3.49 17.09
N ARG A 63 22.55 -2.33 16.83
CA ARG A 63 22.00 -1.02 17.20
C ARG A 63 20.68 -0.74 16.48
N GLN A 64 20.61 -1.09 15.21
CA GLN A 64 19.44 -0.84 14.36
C GLN A 64 18.27 -1.73 14.74
N LEU A 65 18.52 -3.02 14.98
CA LEU A 65 17.52 -3.95 15.49
C LEU A 65 16.92 -3.45 16.81
N THR A 66 17.76 -3.06 17.76
CA THR A 66 17.29 -2.49 19.04
C THR A 66 16.42 -1.24 18.83
N ARG A 67 16.85 -0.33 17.95
CA ARG A 67 16.13 0.92 17.69
C ARG A 67 14.80 0.70 16.95
N LEU A 68 14.82 -0.14 15.93
CA LEU A 68 13.73 -0.27 14.97
C LEU A 68 12.72 -1.35 15.36
N CYS A 69 13.16 -2.46 15.95
CA CYS A 69 12.31 -3.62 16.22
C CYS A 69 11.61 -3.57 17.58
N THR A 70 12.23 -2.99 18.61
CA THR A 70 11.66 -3.03 19.97
C THR A 70 10.31 -2.31 20.07
N GLY A 71 9.31 -2.98 20.62
CA GLY A 71 7.91 -2.60 20.76
C GLY A 71 7.05 -2.66 19.48
N THR A 72 7.59 -3.12 18.35
CA THR A 72 6.85 -3.12 17.07
C THR A 72 5.74 -4.17 16.98
N ASP A 73 5.84 -5.31 17.65
CA ASP A 73 4.78 -6.32 17.75
C ASP A 73 3.60 -5.80 18.60
N ALA A 74 3.90 -5.20 19.75
CA ALA A 74 2.88 -4.56 20.58
C ALA A 74 2.19 -3.42 19.83
N GLU A 75 2.95 -2.63 19.06
CA GLU A 75 2.43 -1.59 18.19
C GLU A 75 1.57 -2.15 17.06
N LEU A 76 2.00 -3.22 16.39
CA LEU A 76 1.25 -3.90 15.33
C LEU A 76 -0.10 -4.41 15.85
N ALA A 77 -0.09 -5.14 16.96
CA ALA A 77 -1.30 -5.66 17.58
C ALA A 77 -2.26 -4.52 17.93
N ARG A 78 -1.75 -3.43 18.49
CA ARG A 78 -2.52 -2.24 18.84
C ARG A 78 -3.08 -1.52 17.61
N LEU A 79 -2.34 -1.43 16.51
CA LEU A 79 -2.81 -0.84 15.24
C LEU A 79 -3.89 -1.70 14.58
N LYS A 80 -3.69 -3.03 14.52
CA LYS A 80 -4.68 -3.98 14.01
C LYS A 80 -6.00 -3.88 14.80
N ARG A 81 -5.94 -3.82 16.15
CA ARG A 81 -7.13 -3.62 17.00
C ARG A 81 -7.82 -2.28 16.76
N ARG A 82 -7.08 -1.16 16.81
CA ARG A 82 -7.67 0.19 16.65
C ARG A 82 -8.32 0.42 15.29
N HIS A 83 -7.84 -0.27 14.26
CA HIS A 83 -8.33 -0.14 12.89
C HIS A 83 -9.07 -1.39 12.41
N ALA A 84 -9.67 -2.18 13.31
CA ALA A 84 -10.33 -3.45 12.98
C ALA A 84 -11.36 -3.32 11.84
N HIS A 85 -12.12 -2.22 11.81
CA HIS A 85 -13.14 -1.97 10.80
C HIS A 85 -12.64 -1.16 9.59
N ASN A 86 -11.33 -0.91 9.47
CA ASN A 86 -10.75 -0.22 8.32
C ASN A 86 -10.02 -1.23 7.41
N PRO A 87 -10.66 -1.70 6.32
CA PRO A 87 -10.10 -2.73 5.45
C PRO A 87 -8.82 -2.29 4.73
N ALA A 88 -8.64 -0.98 4.48
CA ALA A 88 -7.40 -0.47 3.88
C ALA A 88 -6.22 -0.61 4.84
N VAL A 89 -6.42 -0.30 6.12
CA VAL A 89 -5.38 -0.48 7.15
C VAL A 89 -5.12 -1.97 7.42
N GLN A 90 -6.15 -2.81 7.51
CA GLN A 90 -5.96 -4.25 7.71
C GLN A 90 -5.14 -4.86 6.58
N ARG A 91 -5.46 -4.54 5.32
CA ARG A 91 -4.65 -4.99 4.17
C ARG A 91 -3.21 -4.50 4.24
N ALA A 92 -3.01 -3.23 4.58
CA ALA A 92 -1.66 -2.67 4.71
C ALA A 92 -0.84 -3.32 5.83
N LEU A 93 -1.49 -3.84 6.88
CA LEU A 93 -0.84 -4.49 8.02
C LEU A 93 -0.80 -6.03 7.93
N ALA A 94 -1.42 -6.61 6.89
CA ALA A 94 -1.60 -8.06 6.79
C ALA A 94 -0.28 -8.81 6.63
N GLY A 95 0.70 -8.21 5.94
CA GLY A 95 2.01 -8.82 5.70
C GLY A 95 2.99 -8.75 6.87
N TYR A 96 2.62 -8.07 7.97
CA TYR A 96 3.45 -8.07 9.17
C TYR A 96 2.96 -9.11 10.17
N GLU A 97 3.89 -9.98 10.56
CA GLU A 97 3.70 -10.99 11.59
C GLU A 97 4.12 -10.47 12.96
N LEU A 98 3.48 -11.01 14.01
CA LEU A 98 4.00 -10.88 15.36
C LEU A 98 5.21 -11.81 15.45
N GLN A 99 6.40 -11.22 15.45
CA GLN A 99 7.66 -11.95 15.54
C GLN A 99 8.29 -11.52 16.84
N ALA A 100 8.31 -12.43 17.83
CA ALA A 100 8.91 -12.21 19.14
C ALA A 100 10.21 -11.42 18.96
N GLU A 101 10.20 -10.23 19.53
CA GLU A 101 11.18 -9.17 19.26
C GLU A 101 12.53 -9.42 19.93
#